data_AF-A0A352B7C4-F1
#
_entry.id   AF-A0A352B7C4-F1
#
_cell.length_a   1.000
_cell.length_b   1.000
_cell.length_c   1.000
_cell.angle_alpha   90.00
_cell.angle_beta   90.00
_cell.angle_gamma   90.00
#
_symmetry.space_group_name_H-M   'P 1'
#
loop_
_entity.id
_entity.type
_entity.pdbx_description
1 polymer ?
#
loop_
_entity_poly.entity_id
_entity_poly.type
_entity_poly.pdbx_seq_one_letter_code
_entity_poly.pdbx_strand_id
1 'polypeptide(L)' 'ADNSKATNVGAVETVLASFGDREVVLIAGGSSKGGGFAQLRPAVARACSHCLLIGQTAPALAA' A
#
# COMPACT_ATOMS: atom_id res chain seq x y z
N ALA A 1 -4.32 -12.58 -3.39
CA ALA A 1 -5.14 -12.05 -4.50
C ALA A 1 -4.35 -10.93 -5.17
N ASP A 2 -4.28 -10.92 -6.51
CA ASP A 2 -3.68 -9.81 -7.27
C ASP A 2 -4.65 -8.62 -7.25
N ASN A 3 -4.24 -7.53 -6.59
CA ASN A 3 -5.04 -6.31 -6.46
C ASN A 3 -4.33 -5.11 -7.12
N SER A 4 -3.67 -5.34 -8.25
CA SER A 4 -3.01 -4.29 -9.07
C SER A 4 -3.90 -3.08 -9.45
N LYS A 5 -5.23 -3.17 -9.25
CA LYS A 5 -6.20 -2.06 -9.45
C LYS A 5 -6.68 -1.37 -8.17
N ALA A 6 -6.19 -1.74 -7.00
CA ALA A 6 -6.47 -1.01 -5.76
C ALA A 6 -5.72 0.33 -5.76
N THR A 7 -6.28 1.33 -6.44
CA THR A 7 -5.67 2.65 -6.64
C THR A 7 -6.18 3.73 -5.68
N ASN A 8 -7.07 3.37 -4.74
CA ASN A 8 -7.58 4.27 -3.71
C ASN A 8 -7.34 3.72 -2.29
N VAL A 9 -7.27 4.61 -1.30
CA VAL A 9 -6.94 4.30 0.10
C VAL A 9 -7.90 3.27 0.71
N GLY A 10 -9.21 3.43 0.48
CA GLY A 10 -10.22 2.52 1.04
C GLY A 10 -10.15 1.10 0.49
N ALA A 11 -9.75 0.93 -0.77
CA ALA A 11 -9.50 -0.39 -1.36
C ALA A 11 -8.29 -1.07 -0.72
N VAL A 12 -7.23 -0.31 -0.43
CA VAL A 12 -6.05 -0.84 0.28
C VAL A 12 -6.42 -1.24 1.72
N GLU A 13 -7.16 -0.39 2.44
CA GLU A 13 -7.61 -0.69 3.81
C GLU A 13 -8.49 -1.96 3.88
N THR A 14 -9.44 -2.10 2.96
CA THR A 14 -10.33 -3.28 2.91
C THR A 14 -9.54 -4.56 2.64
N VAL A 15 -8.57 -4.49 1.73
CA VAL A 15 -7.70 -5.61 1.39
C VAL A 15 -6.83 -5.99 2.59
N LEU A 16 -6.22 -5.00 3.26
CA LEU A 16 -5.40 -5.23 4.44
C LEU A 16 -6.21 -5.85 5.59
N ALA A 17 -7.43 -5.37 5.84
CA ALA A 17 -8.32 -5.93 6.85
C ALA A 17 -8.71 -7.39 6.56
N SER A 18 -8.79 -7.80 5.29
CA SER A 18 -9.13 -9.18 4.91
C SER A 18 -8.08 -10.23 5.28
N PHE A 19 -6.85 -9.81 5.60
CA PHE A 19 -5.78 -10.74 5.97
C PHE A 19 -5.85 -11.20 7.43
N GLY A 20 -6.57 -10.49 8.31
CA GLY A 20 -6.65 -10.80 9.74
C GLY A 20 -5.27 -10.69 10.42
N ASP A 21 -4.91 -11.68 11.23
CA ASP A 21 -3.64 -11.72 11.97
C ASP A 21 -2.46 -12.29 11.15
N ARG A 22 -2.64 -12.47 9.84
CA ARG A 22 -1.59 -13.02 8.98
C ARG A 22 -0.53 -11.98 8.66
N GLU A 23 0.70 -12.45 8.53
CA GLU A 23 1.81 -11.62 8.08
C GLU A 23 1.56 -11.14 6.64
N VAL A 24 1.55 -9.82 6.41
CA VAL A 24 1.38 -9.22 5.09
C VAL A 24 2.68 -8.57 4.64
N VAL A 25 3.15 -8.98 3.46
CA VAL A 25 4.20 -8.29 2.72
C VAL A 25 3.54 -7.48 1.61
N LEU A 26 3.67 -6.17 1.66
CA LEU A 26 3.14 -5.26 0.64
C LEU A 26 4.20 -4.97 -0.41
N ILE A 27 3.84 -5.10 -1.69
CA ILE A 27 4.63 -4.58 -2.81
C ILE A 27 3.84 -3.40 -3.38
N ALA A 28 4.37 -2.18 -3.26
CA ALA A 28 3.66 -0.96 -3.64
C ALA A 28 4.50 -0.03 -4.49
N GLY A 29 3.89 0.53 -5.53
CA GLY A 29 4.50 1.58 -6.35
C GLY A 29 4.20 1.42 -7.84
N GLY A 30 4.76 2.29 -8.68
CA GLY A 30 4.42 2.41 -10.10
C GLY A 30 4.55 3.85 -10.60
N SER A 31 3.66 4.28 -11.49
CA SER A 31 3.53 5.68 -11.91
C SER A 31 2.26 6.30 -11.30
N SER A 32 2.36 7.48 -10.69
CA SER A 32 1.20 8.23 -10.17
C SER A 32 0.72 9.26 -11.19
N LYS A 33 -0.60 9.45 -11.28
CA LYS A 33 -1.22 10.57 -12.01
C LYS A 33 -1.45 11.81 -11.11
N GLY A 34 -0.89 11.81 -9.89
CA GLY A 34 -1.15 12.79 -8.85
C GLY A 34 -2.01 12.21 -7.71
N GLY A 35 -1.78 12.71 -6.49
CA GLY A 35 -2.38 12.22 -5.25
C GLY A 35 -1.30 11.91 -4.20
N GLY A 36 -1.50 12.39 -2.97
CA GLY A 36 -0.56 12.15 -1.86
C GLY A 36 -0.72 10.76 -1.26
N PHE A 37 0.38 10.15 -0.83
CA PHE A 37 0.39 8.79 -0.22
C PHE A 37 0.27 8.80 1.30
N ALA A 38 0.19 9.98 1.93
CA ALA A 38 0.20 10.14 3.38
C ALA A 38 -0.91 9.34 4.08
N GLN A 39 -2.08 9.25 3.47
CA GLN A 39 -3.25 8.55 4.02
C GLN A 39 -3.08 7.02 4.05
N LEU A 40 -2.18 6.45 3.25
CA LEU A 40 -1.94 4.99 3.25
C LEU A 40 -1.04 4.53 4.40
N ARG A 41 -0.20 5.43 4.93
CA ARG A 41 0.85 5.08 5.90
C ARG A 41 0.32 4.41 7.16
N PRO A 42 -0.75 4.92 7.82
CA PRO A 42 -1.23 4.32 9.05
C PRO A 42 -1.77 2.90 8.83
N ALA A 43 -2.49 2.69 7.72
CA ALA A 43 -3.05 1.39 7.36
C ALA A 43 -1.94 0.37 7.05
N VAL A 44 -0.94 0.76 6.26
CA VAL A 44 0.20 -0.10 5.93
C VAL A 44 1.03 -0.42 7.17
N ALA A 45 1.33 0.56 8.02
CA ALA A 45 2.10 0.34 9.24
C ALA A 45 1.41 -0.60 10.24
N ARG A 46 0.07 -0.60 10.26
CA ARG A 46 -0.70 -1.49 11.13
C ARG A 46 -0.79 -2.92 10.60
N ALA A 47 -0.90 -3.10 9.29
CA ALA A 47 -1.25 -4.38 8.69
C ALA A 47 -0.08 -5.11 8.01
N CYS A 48 0.99 -4.41 7.63
CA CYS A 48 2.11 -4.99 6.90
C CYS A 48 3.35 -5.10 7.78
N SER A 49 3.95 -6.28 7.80
CA SER A 49 5.24 -6.51 8.46
C SER A 49 6.40 -6.01 7.62
N HIS A 50 6.26 -6.09 6.29
CA HIS A 50 7.25 -5.63 5.34
C HIS A 50 6.61 -4.92 4.15
N CYS A 51 7.34 -3.95 3.59
CA CYS A 51 6.91 -3.15 2.45
C CYS A 51 8.05 -3.02 1.43
N LEU A 52 7.88 -3.59 0.23
CA LEU A 52 8.79 -3.40 -0.90
C LEU A 52 8.23 -2.32 -1.82
N LEU A 53 8.98 -1.25 -1.98
CA LEU A 53 8.59 -0.11 -2.83
C LEU A 53 9.26 -0.21 -4.20
N ILE A 54 8.48 -0.01 -5.27
CA ILE A 54 8.97 -0.12 -6.65
C ILE A 54 8.54 1.06 -7.53
N GLY A 55 9.29 1.35 -8.60
CA GLY A 55 8.90 2.35 -9.59
C GLY A 55 9.02 3.82 -9.14
N GLN A 56 8.49 4.73 -9.95
CA GLN A 56 8.72 6.19 -9.83
C GLN A 56 8.13 6.79 -8.54
N THR A 57 7.07 6.20 -8.00
CA THR A 57 6.41 6.68 -6.77
C THR A 57 7.06 6.18 -5.50
N ALA A 58 8.02 5.25 -5.56
CA ALA A 58 8.67 4.67 -4.38
C ALA A 58 9.25 5.73 -3.42
N PRO A 59 9.96 6.79 -3.89
CA PRO A 59 10.47 7.82 -2.98
C PRO A 59 9.36 8.57 -2.23
N ALA A 60 8.22 8.85 -2.88
CA ALA A 60 7.10 9.55 -2.26
C ALA A 60 6.35 8.66 -1.25
N LEU A 61 6.33 7.34 -1.48
CA LEU A 61 5.82 6.36 -0.53
C LEU A 61 6.75 6.19 0.68
N ALA A 62 8.06 6.36 0.48
CA ALA A 62 9.10 6.22 1.51
C ALA A 62 9.37 7.47 2.36
N ALA A 63 8.91 8.66 1.91
CA ALA A 63 9.13 9.97 2.56
C ALA A 63 8.47 10.10 3.95
#